data_AF-A0A061JN40-F1
#
_entry.id   AF-A0A061JN40-F1
#
_cell.length_a   1.000
_cell.length_b   1.000
_cell.length_c   1.000
_cell.angle_alpha   90.00
_cell.angle_beta   90.00
_cell.angle_gamma   90.00
#
_symmetry.space_group_name_H-M   'P 1'
#
loop_
_entity.id
_entity.type
_entity.pdbx_description
1 polymer ?
#
loop_
_entity_poly.entity_id
_entity_poly.type
_entity_poly.pdbx_seq_one_letter_code
_entity_poly.pdbx_strand_id
1 'polypeptide(L)'
;MTSPLAENLRLLCSHYRSIAEVCRRLAINRAQFNKYLGGQSRPTPFNLKRIGDFFGVEGYELEMPPEQFARLVGARHPEAQAVPRADPLLALLQPLREHATSLSRYCGYYFEYANCMSVPGSILISLVQLREENGLYLFERQERQERASPTLGQAEGWVHCRYLGVAFGLQDRLFLIDYESLTLNEMSQTILIPSFKSRITRLNGLKTGVSSGDRRTPACTPVVWEYLGREINRVSAYRQVMLYSPDDSRIDPEIRERLATPQVGNGLFEID
;
A
#
# COMPACT_ATOMS: atom_id res chain seq x y z
N MET A 1 -11.69 -9.52 -37.10
CA MET A 1 -11.58 -8.90 -35.75
C MET A 1 -12.97 -8.43 -35.36
N THR A 2 -13.52 -8.90 -34.24
CA THR A 2 -14.84 -8.48 -33.77
C THR A 2 -14.75 -7.05 -33.24
N SER A 3 -15.72 -6.19 -33.58
CA SER A 3 -15.76 -4.80 -33.08
C SER A 3 -15.88 -4.79 -31.55
N PRO A 4 -15.15 -3.92 -30.81
CA PRO A 4 -15.24 -3.80 -29.34
C PRO A 4 -16.69 -3.70 -28.85
N LEU A 5 -17.49 -2.89 -29.55
CA LEU A 5 -18.93 -2.75 -29.33
C LEU A 5 -19.69 -4.09 -29.32
N ALA A 6 -19.43 -4.98 -30.29
CA ALA A 6 -20.16 -6.23 -30.39
C ALA A 6 -19.80 -7.18 -29.24
N GLU A 7 -18.56 -7.15 -28.77
CA GLU A 7 -18.08 -7.95 -27.65
C GLU A 7 -18.64 -7.45 -26.31
N ASN A 8 -18.64 -6.12 -26.11
CA ASN A 8 -19.24 -5.46 -24.95
C ASN A 8 -20.76 -5.70 -24.85
N LEU A 9 -21.48 -5.68 -25.99
CA LEU A 9 -22.92 -6.00 -26.01
C LEU A 9 -23.20 -7.46 -25.65
N ARG A 10 -22.33 -8.41 -26.06
CA ARG A 10 -22.48 -9.82 -25.64
C ARG A 10 -22.24 -9.98 -24.14
N LEU A 11 -21.24 -9.28 -23.61
CA LEU A 11 -20.95 -9.27 -22.18
C LEU A 11 -22.16 -8.80 -21.37
N LEU A 12 -22.75 -7.66 -21.74
CA LEU A 12 -23.97 -7.13 -21.12
C LEU A 12 -25.15 -8.12 -21.19
N CYS A 13 -25.33 -8.78 -22.33
CA CYS A 13 -26.40 -9.77 -22.50
C CYS A 13 -26.18 -11.05 -21.69
N SER A 14 -24.94 -11.36 -21.29
CA SER A 14 -24.61 -12.58 -20.53
C SER A 14 -25.23 -12.61 -19.13
N HIS A 15 -25.59 -11.45 -18.58
CA HIS A 15 -26.27 -11.30 -17.30
C HIS A 15 -27.77 -11.59 -17.34
N TYR A 16 -28.33 -11.92 -18.51
CA TYR A 16 -29.74 -12.17 -18.71
C TYR A 16 -30.00 -13.61 -19.16
N ARG A 17 -31.19 -14.14 -18.86
CA ARG A 17 -31.55 -15.55 -19.15
C ARG A 17 -31.49 -15.89 -20.64
N SER A 18 -31.76 -14.92 -21.52
CA SER A 18 -31.64 -15.12 -22.97
C SER A 18 -31.58 -13.79 -23.73
N ILE A 19 -30.95 -13.79 -24.91
CA ILE A 19 -30.98 -12.64 -25.84
C ILE A 19 -32.43 -12.26 -26.22
N ALA A 20 -33.32 -13.26 -26.34
CA ALA A 20 -34.72 -13.00 -26.66
C ALA A 20 -35.43 -12.18 -25.57
N GLU A 21 -35.07 -12.35 -24.31
CA GLU A 21 -35.57 -11.53 -23.20
C GLU A 21 -35.07 -10.08 -23.31
N VAL A 22 -33.78 -9.90 -23.57
CA VAL A 22 -33.16 -8.58 -23.75
C VAL A 22 -33.82 -7.83 -24.91
N CYS A 23 -34.00 -8.48 -26.07
CA CYS A 23 -34.67 -7.88 -27.23
C CYS A 23 -36.11 -7.44 -26.94
N ARG A 24 -36.87 -8.20 -26.12
CA ARG A 24 -38.22 -7.82 -25.70
C ARG A 24 -38.21 -6.57 -24.83
N ARG A 25 -37.31 -6.49 -23.85
CA ARG A 25 -37.20 -5.33 -22.95
C ARG A 25 -36.70 -4.07 -23.66
N LEU A 26 -35.74 -4.23 -24.57
CA LEU A 26 -35.23 -3.16 -25.44
C LEU A 26 -36.23 -2.76 -26.55
N ALA A 27 -37.27 -3.56 -26.80
CA ALA A 27 -38.13 -3.48 -27.98
C ALA A 27 -37.35 -3.28 -29.30
N ILE A 28 -36.26 -4.05 -29.47
CA ILE A 28 -35.46 -4.11 -30.70
C ILE A 28 -35.72 -5.47 -31.37
N ASN A 29 -35.88 -5.47 -32.69
CA ASN A 29 -36.06 -6.70 -33.45
C ASN A 29 -34.87 -7.66 -33.24
N ARG A 30 -35.15 -8.92 -32.92
CA ARG A 30 -34.11 -9.93 -32.62
C ARG A 30 -33.12 -10.15 -33.77
N ALA A 31 -33.58 -10.14 -35.02
CA ALA A 31 -32.70 -10.28 -36.18
C ALA A 31 -31.76 -9.08 -36.31
N GLN A 32 -32.24 -7.88 -36.01
CA GLN A 32 -31.43 -6.66 -35.99
C GLN A 32 -30.44 -6.67 -34.82
N PHE A 33 -30.87 -7.04 -33.61
CA PHE A 33 -30.00 -7.10 -32.44
C PHE A 33 -28.90 -8.16 -32.58
N ASN A 34 -29.21 -9.31 -33.19
CA ASN A 34 -28.20 -10.33 -33.50
C ASN A 34 -27.13 -9.83 -34.48
N LYS A 35 -27.46 -8.93 -35.41
CA LYS A 35 -26.47 -8.29 -36.28
C LYS A 35 -25.52 -7.37 -35.49
N TYR A 36 -26.03 -6.70 -34.45
CA TYR A 36 -25.20 -5.91 -33.53
C TYR A 36 -24.26 -6.80 -32.72
N LEU A 37 -24.79 -7.87 -32.11
CA LEU A 37 -23.98 -8.85 -31.38
C LEU A 37 -22.96 -9.55 -32.29
N GLY A 38 -23.25 -9.72 -33.59
CA GLY A 38 -22.33 -10.29 -34.57
C GLY A 38 -21.29 -9.29 -35.10
N GLY A 39 -21.41 -8.00 -34.78
CA GLY A 39 -20.57 -6.94 -35.37
C GLY A 39 -20.82 -6.70 -36.86
N GLN A 40 -21.95 -7.18 -37.40
CA GLN A 40 -22.32 -7.05 -38.81
C GLN A 40 -22.97 -5.70 -39.13
N SER A 41 -23.52 -5.03 -38.10
CA SER A 41 -24.06 -3.68 -38.22
C SER A 41 -23.87 -2.92 -36.90
N ARG A 42 -23.88 -1.59 -36.96
CA ARG A 42 -23.86 -0.72 -35.78
C ARG A 42 -25.28 -0.25 -35.42
N PRO A 43 -25.63 -0.13 -34.13
CA PRO A 43 -26.85 0.55 -33.70
C PRO A 43 -26.87 2.00 -34.19
N THR A 44 -28.06 2.52 -34.51
CA THR A 44 -28.24 3.96 -34.72
C THR A 44 -28.05 4.70 -33.39
N PRO A 45 -27.76 6.01 -33.38
CA PRO A 45 -27.62 6.78 -32.13
C PRO A 45 -28.82 6.63 -31.17
N PHE A 46 -30.04 6.60 -31.72
CA PHE A 46 -31.27 6.34 -30.96
C PHE A 46 -31.25 4.95 -30.30
N ASN A 47 -30.92 3.91 -31.04
CA ASN A 47 -30.84 2.55 -30.51
C ASN A 47 -29.67 2.39 -29.53
N LEU A 48 -28.54 3.04 -29.78
CA LEU A 48 -27.38 3.01 -28.90
C LEU A 48 -27.69 3.64 -27.55
N LYS A 49 -28.34 4.82 -27.54
CA LYS A 49 -28.83 5.45 -26.30
C LYS A 49 -29.80 4.54 -25.57
N ARG A 50 -30.77 3.96 -26.28
CA ARG A 50 -31.76 3.05 -25.69
C ARG A 50 -31.13 1.80 -25.07
N ILE A 51 -30.10 1.26 -25.72
CA ILE A 51 -29.31 0.15 -25.21
C ILE A 51 -28.55 0.60 -23.96
N GLY A 52 -27.90 1.76 -24.01
CA GLY A 52 -27.18 2.35 -22.87
C GLY A 52 -28.08 2.57 -21.65
N ASP A 53 -29.21 3.26 -21.83
CA ASP A 53 -30.21 3.52 -20.79
C ASP A 53 -30.71 2.21 -20.12
N PHE A 54 -30.85 1.13 -20.90
CA PHE A 54 -31.30 -0.17 -20.38
C PHE A 54 -30.24 -0.88 -19.55
N PHE A 55 -28.96 -0.78 -19.94
CA PHE A 55 -27.85 -1.43 -19.23
C PHE A 55 -27.17 -0.53 -18.19
N GLY A 56 -27.54 0.76 -18.12
CA GLY A 56 -26.95 1.74 -17.22
C GLY A 56 -25.54 2.17 -17.63
N VAL A 57 -25.27 2.25 -18.94
CA VAL A 57 -23.97 2.64 -19.51
C VAL A 57 -24.15 3.69 -20.60
N GLU A 58 -23.13 4.53 -20.79
CA GLU A 58 -23.10 5.54 -21.83
C GLU A 58 -22.60 4.98 -23.17
N GLY A 59 -22.96 5.66 -24.27
CA GLY A 59 -22.64 5.19 -25.63
C GLY A 59 -21.14 5.06 -25.91
N TYR A 60 -20.31 5.92 -25.31
CA TYR A 60 -18.84 5.85 -25.44
C TYR A 60 -18.24 4.70 -24.63
N GLU A 61 -18.86 4.30 -23.52
CA GLU A 61 -18.41 3.19 -22.69
C GLU A 61 -18.55 1.86 -23.44
N LEU A 62 -19.63 1.71 -24.20
CA LEU A 62 -19.85 0.56 -25.07
C LEU A 62 -18.77 0.37 -26.15
N GLU A 63 -18.03 1.43 -26.51
CA GLU A 63 -16.93 1.35 -27.49
C GLU A 63 -15.55 1.18 -26.87
N MET A 64 -15.44 1.13 -25.53
CA MET A 64 -14.18 0.90 -24.84
C MET A 64 -13.54 -0.46 -25.17
N PRO A 65 -12.22 -0.61 -24.99
CA PRO A 65 -11.57 -1.92 -25.02
C PRO A 65 -12.28 -2.92 -24.08
N PRO A 66 -12.57 -4.15 -24.52
CA PRO A 66 -13.38 -5.11 -23.76
C PRO A 66 -12.92 -5.34 -22.32
N GLU A 67 -11.61 -5.38 -22.08
CA GLU A 67 -11.03 -5.54 -20.73
C GLU A 67 -11.28 -4.33 -19.80
N GLN A 68 -11.35 -3.13 -20.36
CA GLN A 68 -11.70 -1.92 -19.60
C GLN A 68 -13.20 -1.89 -19.33
N PHE A 69 -14.01 -2.20 -20.34
CA PHE A 69 -15.46 -2.25 -20.20
C PHE A 69 -15.92 -3.30 -19.19
N ALA A 70 -15.34 -4.52 -19.22
CA ALA A 70 -15.67 -5.59 -18.27
C ALA A 70 -15.42 -5.20 -16.80
N ARG A 71 -14.36 -4.43 -16.53
CA ARG A 71 -14.09 -3.86 -15.21
C ARG A 71 -15.13 -2.81 -14.81
N LEU A 72 -15.57 -1.98 -15.75
CA LEU A 72 -16.57 -0.94 -15.54
C LEU A 72 -17.96 -1.51 -15.21
N VAL A 73 -18.41 -2.52 -15.97
CA VAL A 73 -19.74 -3.13 -15.75
C VAL A 73 -19.77 -4.21 -14.67
N GLY A 74 -18.65 -4.46 -13.98
CA GLY A 74 -18.55 -5.49 -12.94
C GLY A 74 -18.83 -6.91 -13.45
N ALA A 75 -18.78 -7.11 -14.77
CA ALA A 75 -19.14 -8.35 -15.42
C ALA A 75 -18.03 -9.38 -15.22
N ARG A 76 -18.23 -10.25 -14.23
CA ARG A 76 -17.40 -11.42 -14.00
C ARG A 76 -17.42 -12.31 -15.24
N HIS A 77 -16.31 -12.41 -15.95
CA HIS A 77 -16.12 -13.39 -17.02
C HIS A 77 -16.46 -14.80 -16.52
N PRO A 78 -17.08 -15.68 -17.35
CA PRO A 78 -17.41 -17.05 -16.97
C PRO A 78 -16.23 -17.95 -16.58
N GLU A 79 -14.99 -17.49 -16.76
CA GLU A 79 -13.82 -18.12 -16.12
C GLU A 79 -13.84 -18.01 -14.58
N ALA A 80 -14.76 -17.23 -14.02
CA ALA A 80 -15.04 -17.12 -12.59
C ALA A 80 -15.78 -18.34 -11.97
N GLN A 81 -15.89 -19.46 -12.70
CA GLN A 81 -16.25 -20.77 -12.12
C GLN A 81 -15.04 -21.58 -11.63
N ALA A 82 -13.83 -21.02 -11.65
CA ALA A 82 -12.90 -21.39 -10.62
C ALA A 82 -13.51 -20.91 -9.29
N VAL A 83 -13.74 -21.82 -8.33
CA VAL A 83 -13.78 -21.48 -6.88
C VAL A 83 -12.83 -20.31 -6.68
N PRO A 84 -13.21 -19.17 -6.06
CA PRO A 84 -12.29 -18.04 -5.93
C PRO A 84 -11.00 -18.62 -5.41
N ARG A 85 -9.98 -18.69 -6.26
CA ARG A 85 -8.69 -19.22 -5.86
C ARG A 85 -8.33 -18.28 -4.73
N ALA A 86 -8.30 -18.81 -3.51
CA ALA A 86 -7.99 -18.01 -2.34
C ALA A 86 -6.76 -17.18 -2.72
N ASP A 87 -6.86 -15.86 -2.58
CA ASP A 87 -5.77 -14.96 -2.93
C ASP A 87 -4.50 -15.56 -2.34
N PRO A 88 -3.51 -15.96 -3.17
CA PRO A 88 -2.39 -16.75 -2.69
C PRO A 88 -1.58 -16.00 -1.64
N LEU A 89 -1.58 -14.66 -1.67
CA LEU A 89 -0.96 -13.85 -0.63
C LEU A 89 -1.77 -13.89 0.67
N LEU A 90 -3.10 -13.80 0.60
CA LEU A 90 -3.95 -13.94 1.80
C LEU A 90 -3.83 -15.34 2.40
N ALA A 91 -3.79 -16.39 1.57
CA ALA A 91 -3.60 -17.76 2.03
C ALA A 91 -2.22 -17.97 2.66
N LEU A 92 -1.17 -17.39 2.08
CA LEU A 92 0.20 -17.43 2.62
C LEU A 92 0.29 -16.75 3.98
N LEU A 93 -0.38 -15.61 4.16
CA LEU A 93 -0.33 -14.82 5.39
C LEU A 93 -1.32 -15.30 6.45
N GLN A 94 -2.28 -16.18 6.11
CA GLN A 94 -3.31 -16.65 7.02
C GLN A 94 -2.73 -17.29 8.31
N PRO A 95 -1.72 -18.18 8.26
CA PRO A 95 -1.14 -18.74 9.48
C PRO A 95 -0.54 -17.67 10.40
N LEU A 96 0.07 -16.62 9.84
CA LEU A 96 0.59 -15.50 10.62
C LEU A 96 -0.53 -14.75 11.34
N ARG A 97 -1.69 -14.57 10.69
CA ARG A 97 -2.86 -13.95 11.33
C ARG A 97 -3.41 -14.78 12.47
N GLU A 98 -3.43 -16.11 12.32
CA GLU A 98 -3.99 -17.04 13.32
C GLU A 98 -3.07 -17.23 14.54
N HIS A 99 -1.76 -17.17 14.34
CA HIS A 99 -0.77 -17.46 15.38
C HIS A 99 -0.04 -16.23 15.94
N ALA A 100 -0.25 -15.05 15.36
CA ALA A 100 0.39 -13.83 15.86
C ALA A 100 -0.07 -13.50 17.29
N THR A 101 0.88 -13.13 18.13
CA THR A 101 0.59 -12.62 19.47
C THR A 101 0.00 -11.22 19.39
N SER A 102 -0.85 -10.89 20.38
CA SER A 102 -1.45 -9.55 20.46
C SER A 102 -0.37 -8.48 20.66
N LEU A 103 -0.44 -7.44 19.83
CA LEU A 103 0.37 -6.23 19.94
C LEU A 103 -0.43 -5.04 20.46
N SER A 104 -1.66 -5.23 20.97
CA SER A 104 -2.55 -4.12 21.39
C SER A 104 -1.92 -3.18 22.43
N ARG A 105 -0.99 -3.71 23.23
CA ARG A 105 -0.19 -2.95 24.19
C ARG A 105 0.73 -1.93 23.52
N TYR A 106 1.25 -2.24 22.33
CA TYR A 106 2.13 -1.40 21.53
C TYR A 106 1.37 -0.44 20.62
N CYS A 107 0.02 -0.44 20.62
CA CYS A 107 -0.71 0.53 19.82
C CYS A 107 -0.54 1.96 20.37
N GLY A 108 -0.34 2.89 19.45
CA GLY A 108 -0.13 4.31 19.73
C GLY A 108 0.83 4.95 18.74
N TYR A 109 1.35 6.11 19.12
CA TYR A 109 2.27 6.90 18.33
C TYR A 109 3.70 6.74 18.82
N TYR A 110 4.63 6.76 17.87
CA TYR A 110 6.06 6.68 18.14
C TYR A 110 6.83 7.69 17.30
N PHE A 111 7.94 8.20 17.84
CA PHE A 111 9.02 8.65 17.00
C PHE A 111 9.96 7.49 16.69
N GLU A 112 10.17 7.23 15.41
CA GLU A 112 11.20 6.33 14.90
C GLU A 112 12.46 7.13 14.61
N TYR A 113 13.56 6.79 15.27
CA TYR A 113 14.90 7.32 15.01
C TYR A 113 15.72 6.26 14.29
N ALA A 114 16.27 6.59 13.13
CA ALA A 114 17.14 5.70 12.36
C ALA A 114 18.18 6.49 11.57
N ASN A 115 19.32 5.88 11.24
CA ASN A 115 20.23 6.50 10.27
C ASN A 115 19.58 6.52 8.89
N CYS A 116 19.61 7.68 8.22
CA CYS A 116 18.99 7.84 6.92
C CYS A 116 19.79 7.09 5.84
N MET A 117 19.15 6.11 5.19
CA MET A 117 19.78 5.33 4.12
C MET A 117 19.98 6.15 2.84
N SER A 118 19.13 7.15 2.61
CA SER A 118 19.17 8.01 1.42
C SER A 118 20.09 9.21 1.56
N VAL A 119 20.29 9.68 2.80
CA VAL A 119 21.20 10.78 3.15
C VAL A 119 22.16 10.28 4.23
N PRO A 120 23.20 9.50 3.86
CA PRO A 120 24.14 8.93 4.81
C PRO A 120 24.76 10.00 5.72
N GLY A 121 24.96 9.65 6.99
CA GLY A 121 25.48 10.58 8.00
C GLY A 121 24.46 11.54 8.58
N SER A 122 23.16 11.31 8.35
CA SER A 122 22.06 12.02 9.02
C SER A 122 21.16 11.05 9.76
N ILE A 123 20.53 11.52 10.85
CA ILE A 123 19.48 10.78 11.56
C ILE A 123 18.13 11.26 11.05
N LEU A 124 17.26 10.33 10.64
CA LEU A 124 15.89 10.63 10.27
C LEU A 124 14.96 10.32 11.46
N ILE A 125 14.13 11.30 11.81
CA ILE A 125 13.01 11.09 12.72
C ILE A 125 11.73 10.95 11.90
N SER A 126 11.06 9.80 12.03
CA SER A 126 9.77 9.52 11.40
C SER A 126 8.67 9.46 12.45
N LEU A 127 7.45 9.84 12.09
CA LEU A 127 6.28 9.63 12.95
C LEU A 127 5.59 8.32 12.56
N VAL A 128 5.43 7.42 13.53
CA VAL A 128 4.73 6.14 13.33
C VAL A 128 3.43 6.13 14.14
N GLN A 129 2.37 5.59 13.56
CA GLN A 129 1.15 5.23 14.26
C GLN A 129 0.88 3.73 14.09
N LEU A 130 1.02 2.96 15.17
CA LEU A 130 0.64 1.55 15.21
C LEU A 130 -0.79 1.42 15.77
N ARG A 131 -1.67 0.74 15.05
CA ARG A 131 -3.08 0.60 15.40
C ARG A 131 -3.59 -0.81 15.13
N GLU A 132 -4.65 -1.18 15.83
CA GLU A 132 -5.35 -2.44 15.63
C GLU A 132 -6.58 -2.20 14.76
N GLU A 133 -6.75 -2.98 13.70
CA GLU A 133 -7.92 -3.00 12.83
C GLU A 133 -8.31 -4.45 12.54
N ASN A 134 -9.53 -4.85 12.94
CA ASN A 134 -10.06 -6.20 12.69
C ASN A 134 -9.12 -7.34 13.16
N GLY A 135 -8.47 -7.15 14.32
CA GLY A 135 -7.52 -8.11 14.89
C GLY A 135 -6.14 -8.13 14.21
N LEU A 136 -5.89 -7.24 13.24
CA LEU A 136 -4.59 -7.05 12.61
C LEU A 136 -3.94 -5.77 13.13
N TYR A 137 -2.61 -5.77 13.22
CA TYR A 137 -1.86 -4.60 13.62
C TYR A 137 -1.28 -3.93 12.39
N LEU A 138 -1.82 -2.77 12.06
CA LEU A 138 -1.41 -1.97 10.91
C LEU A 138 -0.66 -0.74 11.42
N PHE A 139 0.29 -0.27 10.64
CA PHE A 139 0.94 0.98 10.95
C PHE A 139 1.07 1.88 9.73
N GLU A 140 1.14 3.17 10.03
CA GLU A 140 1.51 4.19 9.07
C GLU A 140 2.75 4.89 9.59
N ARG A 141 3.68 5.19 8.69
CA ARG A 141 4.91 5.89 9.00
C ARG A 141 5.09 7.07 8.05
N GLN A 142 5.38 8.23 8.61
CA GLN A 142 5.46 9.48 7.86
C GLN A 142 6.84 10.09 8.05
N GLU A 143 7.44 10.44 6.92
CA GLU A 143 8.75 11.08 6.86
C GLU A 143 8.65 12.42 6.12
N ARG A 144 9.63 13.28 6.41
CA ARG A 144 9.83 14.51 5.67
C ARG A 144 11.33 14.66 5.39
N GLN A 145 11.69 14.65 4.11
CA GLN A 145 13.07 14.76 3.67
C GLN A 145 13.24 16.02 2.81
N GLU A 146 14.41 16.64 2.87
CA GLU A 146 14.79 17.68 1.92
C GLU A 146 15.30 16.99 0.63
N ARG A 147 14.88 17.48 -0.53
CA ARG A 147 15.44 17.00 -1.81
C ARG A 147 16.91 17.43 -1.90
N ALA A 148 17.83 16.49 -1.84
CA ALA A 148 19.19 16.70 -2.32
C ALA A 148 19.18 16.62 -3.85
N SER A 149 19.22 17.76 -4.54
CA SER A 149 19.55 17.79 -5.97
C SER A 149 21.08 17.76 -6.13
N PRO A 150 21.66 16.77 -6.82
CA PRO A 150 23.10 16.74 -7.07
C PRO A 150 23.58 17.83 -8.06
N THR A 151 22.67 18.51 -8.77
CA THR A 151 23.00 19.39 -9.90
C THR A 151 22.71 20.87 -9.69
N LEU A 152 21.99 21.27 -8.64
CA LEU A 152 21.86 22.67 -8.25
C LEU A 152 21.91 22.76 -6.73
N GLY A 153 22.83 23.57 -6.19
CA GLY A 153 22.97 23.86 -4.76
C GLY A 153 21.80 24.65 -4.15
N GLN A 154 20.57 24.32 -4.52
CA GLN A 154 19.33 24.87 -3.97
C GLN A 154 18.43 23.71 -3.52
N ALA A 155 18.01 23.77 -2.25
CA ALA A 155 17.03 22.86 -1.68
C ALA A 155 15.65 23.12 -2.32
N GLU A 156 15.28 22.33 -3.33
CA GLU A 156 13.96 22.38 -3.94
C GLU A 156 12.94 21.58 -3.10
N GLY A 157 12.41 22.24 -2.06
CA GLY A 157 11.21 21.81 -1.35
C GLY A 157 11.33 20.54 -0.49
N TRP A 158 10.32 20.37 0.37
CA TRP A 158 10.21 19.21 1.25
C TRP A 158 9.44 18.10 0.54
N VAL A 159 9.98 16.88 0.57
CA VAL A 159 9.28 15.68 0.12
C VAL A 159 8.68 15.01 1.35
N HIS A 160 7.40 14.67 1.25
CA HIS A 160 6.70 13.89 2.25
C HIS A 160 6.59 12.45 1.74
N CYS A 161 7.05 11.50 2.55
CA CYS A 161 6.93 10.08 2.24
C CYS A 161 5.94 9.46 3.23
N ARG A 162 5.02 8.63 2.72
CA ARG A 162 4.01 7.94 3.53
C ARG A 162 4.14 6.45 3.30
N TYR A 163 4.40 5.72 4.37
CA TYR A 163 4.58 4.27 4.35
C TYR A 163 3.40 3.59 5.03
N LEU A 164 2.93 2.51 4.42
CA LEU A 164 1.84 1.68 4.94
C LEU A 164 2.37 0.28 5.21
N GLY A 165 2.07 -0.24 6.39
CA GLY A 165 2.63 -1.52 6.81
C GLY A 165 1.76 -2.31 7.76
N VAL A 166 2.22 -3.54 8.01
CA VAL A 166 1.62 -4.50 8.94
C VAL A 166 2.68 -4.96 9.93
N ALA A 167 2.26 -5.19 11.16
CA ALA A 167 3.08 -5.71 12.24
C ALA A 167 2.55 -7.08 12.71
N PHE A 168 3.46 -8.02 12.93
CA PHE A 168 3.19 -9.36 13.44
C PHE A 168 3.97 -9.59 14.73
N GLY A 169 3.29 -10.06 15.77
CA GLY A 169 3.94 -10.52 17.00
C GLY A 169 4.26 -12.00 16.89
N LEU A 170 5.54 -12.39 16.95
CA LEU A 170 5.96 -13.80 16.92
C LEU A 170 7.08 -14.01 17.95
N GLN A 171 6.94 -15.00 18.83
CA GLN A 171 7.95 -15.43 19.81
C GLN A 171 8.75 -14.25 20.42
N ASP A 172 8.04 -13.31 21.04
CA ASP A 172 8.62 -12.13 21.69
C ASP A 172 9.44 -11.20 20.77
N ARG A 173 9.03 -11.04 19.51
CA ARG A 173 9.51 -9.99 18.62
C ARG A 173 8.34 -9.39 17.83
N LEU A 174 8.48 -8.11 17.49
CA LEU A 174 7.57 -7.44 16.57
C LEU A 174 8.24 -7.41 15.20
N PHE A 175 7.63 -8.05 14.22
CA PHE A 175 8.07 -8.06 12.82
C PHE A 175 7.19 -7.12 12.02
N LEU A 176 7.78 -6.10 11.41
CA LEU A 176 7.08 -5.08 10.67
C LEU A 176 7.57 -5.07 9.23
N ILE A 177 6.63 -4.91 8.29
CA ILE A 177 6.91 -4.68 6.88
C ILE A 177 6.05 -3.53 6.38
N ASP A 178 6.66 -2.57 5.69
CA ASP A 178 5.98 -1.45 5.06
C ASP A 178 6.51 -1.17 3.66
N TYR A 179 5.72 -0.41 2.90
CA TYR A 179 6.12 0.11 1.61
C TYR A 179 5.74 1.59 1.49
N GLU A 180 6.49 2.34 0.69
CA GLU A 180 6.20 3.75 0.39
C GLU A 180 5.00 3.84 -0.56
N SER A 181 3.91 4.44 -0.13
CA SER A 181 2.60 4.35 -0.78
C SER A 181 2.39 5.30 -1.97
N LEU A 182 3.21 6.33 -2.14
CA LEU A 182 3.04 7.32 -3.22
C LEU A 182 3.72 6.87 -4.52
N THR A 183 4.90 6.27 -4.40
CA THR A 183 5.76 5.89 -5.53
C THR A 183 5.95 4.38 -5.64
N LEU A 184 5.71 3.62 -4.57
CA LEU A 184 5.91 2.16 -4.51
C LEU A 184 7.34 1.72 -4.80
N ASN A 185 8.31 2.63 -4.65
CA ASN A 185 9.70 2.36 -4.96
C ASN A 185 10.47 1.71 -3.82
N GLU A 186 9.92 1.72 -2.60
CA GLU A 186 10.63 1.29 -1.40
C GLU A 186 9.77 0.36 -0.55
N MET A 187 10.45 -0.62 0.02
CA MET A 187 9.92 -1.51 1.04
C MET A 187 10.95 -1.59 2.15
N SER A 188 10.49 -1.58 3.39
CA SER A 188 11.35 -1.77 4.55
C SER A 188 10.84 -2.88 5.46
N GLN A 189 11.76 -3.48 6.20
CA GLN A 189 11.44 -4.45 7.23
C GLN A 189 12.08 -3.99 8.53
N THR A 190 11.32 -4.04 9.61
CA THR A 190 11.79 -3.66 10.95
C THR A 190 11.50 -4.78 11.93
N ILE A 191 12.47 -5.13 12.77
CA ILE A 191 12.31 -6.09 13.85
C ILE A 191 12.55 -5.34 15.16
N LEU A 192 11.55 -5.26 16.04
CA LEU A 192 11.67 -4.61 17.34
C LEU A 192 11.67 -5.64 18.48
N ILE A 193 12.49 -5.36 19.49
CA ILE A 193 12.54 -6.08 20.76
C ILE A 193 11.43 -5.52 21.67
N PRO A 194 10.51 -6.38 22.17
CA PRO A 194 9.45 -5.98 23.08
C PRO A 194 10.00 -5.42 24.41
N SER A 195 9.23 -4.54 25.05
CA SER A 195 9.55 -4.06 26.40
C SER A 195 8.83 -4.88 27.46
N PHE A 196 9.57 -5.56 28.34
CA PHE A 196 9.02 -6.32 29.47
C PHE A 196 8.67 -5.46 30.69
N LYS A 197 8.93 -4.15 30.64
CA LYS A 197 8.55 -3.19 31.69
C LYS A 197 7.05 -2.92 31.64
N SER A 198 6.43 -2.49 32.75
CA SER A 198 4.99 -2.17 32.83
C SER A 198 4.55 -0.99 31.95
N ARG A 199 5.46 -0.05 31.67
CA ARG A 199 5.26 1.06 30.73
C ARG A 199 6.23 0.93 29.55
N ILE A 200 5.71 1.18 28.36
CA ILE A 200 6.53 1.27 27.15
C ILE A 200 7.06 2.69 27.07
N THR A 201 8.38 2.82 27.06
CA THR A 201 9.07 4.09 26.80
C THR A 201 9.78 4.05 25.47
N ARG A 202 10.54 2.98 25.23
CA ARG A 202 11.30 2.75 23.99
C ARG A 202 11.22 1.30 23.55
N LEU A 203 11.30 1.08 22.25
CA LEU A 203 11.56 -0.21 21.63
C LEU A 203 12.80 -0.07 20.75
N ASN A 204 13.70 -1.04 20.82
CA ASN A 204 14.92 -1.04 20.01
C ASN A 204 14.83 -2.13 18.97
N GLY A 205 15.48 -1.94 17.85
CA GLY A 205 15.37 -2.89 16.75
C GLY A 205 16.37 -2.68 15.63
N LEU A 206 16.21 -3.49 14.61
CA LEU A 206 16.92 -3.36 13.34
C LEU A 206 15.93 -3.05 12.24
N LYS A 207 16.32 -2.14 11.35
CA LYS A 207 15.60 -1.82 10.13
C LYS A 207 16.47 -2.12 8.93
N THR A 208 15.88 -2.78 7.94
CA THR A 208 16.51 -3.02 6.63
C THR A 208 15.63 -2.42 5.54
N GLY A 209 16.27 -1.93 4.50
CA GLY A 209 15.60 -1.31 3.37
C GLY A 209 16.58 -1.05 2.24
N VAL A 210 16.16 -0.22 1.31
CA VAL A 210 16.98 0.25 0.20
C VAL A 210 17.07 1.76 0.28
N SER A 211 18.23 2.32 -0.06
CA SER A 211 18.33 3.77 -0.22
C SER A 211 17.50 4.24 -1.42
N SER A 212 16.93 5.44 -1.31
CA SER A 212 16.16 6.07 -2.39
C SER A 212 17.02 6.61 -3.53
N GLY A 213 18.35 6.68 -3.34
CA GLY A 213 19.31 7.18 -4.31
C GLY A 213 19.60 6.21 -5.47
N ASP A 214 20.27 6.70 -6.51
CA ASP A 214 20.47 6.00 -7.80
C ASP A 214 21.05 4.58 -7.68
N ARG A 215 21.83 4.29 -6.65
CA ARG A 215 22.45 2.98 -6.44
C ARG A 215 21.52 1.96 -5.77
N ARG A 216 20.36 2.39 -5.22
CA ARG A 216 19.36 1.58 -4.51
C ARG A 216 19.97 0.45 -3.67
N THR A 217 21.04 0.78 -2.96
CA THR A 217 21.87 -0.22 -2.29
C THR A 217 21.12 -0.71 -1.06
N PRO A 218 20.94 -2.04 -0.88
CA PRO A 218 20.38 -2.58 0.34
C PRO A 218 21.23 -2.20 1.55
N ALA A 219 20.58 -1.77 2.62
CA ALA A 219 21.25 -1.35 3.85
C ALA A 219 20.44 -1.77 5.07
N CYS A 220 21.14 -1.92 6.20
CA CYS A 220 20.53 -2.14 7.50
C CYS A 220 21.03 -1.08 8.50
N THR A 221 20.21 -0.75 9.49
CA THR A 221 20.55 0.21 10.53
C THR A 221 19.82 -0.11 11.84
N PRO A 222 20.42 0.15 13.00
CA PRO A 222 19.69 0.19 14.26
C PRO A 222 18.55 1.20 14.19
N VAL A 223 17.47 0.91 14.92
CA VAL A 223 16.31 1.79 15.02
C VAL A 223 15.83 1.86 16.46
N VAL A 224 15.40 3.05 16.88
CA VAL A 224 14.77 3.27 18.19
C VAL A 224 13.38 3.85 17.98
N TRP A 225 12.37 3.24 18.58
CA TRP A 225 11.00 3.74 18.63
C TRP A 225 10.70 4.29 20.02
N GLU A 226 10.57 5.60 20.14
CA GLU A 226 10.17 6.26 21.38
C GLU A 226 8.65 6.43 21.44
N TYR A 227 8.02 5.93 22.50
CA TYR A 227 6.57 5.95 22.64
C TYR A 227 6.05 7.32 23.06
N LEU A 228 5.10 7.85 22.30
CA LEU A 228 4.48 9.17 22.52
C LEU A 228 3.12 9.08 23.20
N GLY A 229 2.55 7.87 23.31
CA GLY A 229 1.20 7.65 23.84
C GLY A 229 0.18 7.33 22.74
N ARG A 230 -1.09 7.20 23.15
CA ARG A 230 -2.21 6.92 22.22
C ARG A 230 -2.70 8.15 21.48
N GLU A 231 -2.41 9.32 22.00
CA GLU A 231 -2.77 10.62 21.45
C GLU A 231 -1.55 11.52 21.47
N ILE A 232 -1.44 12.38 20.46
CA ILE A 232 -0.32 13.32 20.31
C ILE A 232 -0.83 14.68 19.87
N ASN A 233 -0.08 15.73 20.20
CA ASN A 233 -0.22 17.00 19.51
C ASN A 233 0.41 16.88 18.12
N ARG A 234 -0.43 16.68 17.09
CA ARG A 234 0.02 16.46 15.71
C ARG A 234 0.95 17.57 15.21
N VAL A 235 0.61 18.83 15.47
CA VAL A 235 1.41 19.99 15.01
C VAL A 235 2.81 19.95 15.60
N SER A 236 2.93 19.70 16.90
CA SER A 236 4.22 19.57 17.58
C SER A 236 5.01 18.35 17.09
N ALA A 237 4.33 17.21 16.89
CA ALA A 237 4.97 16.00 16.44
C ALA A 237 5.54 16.13 15.02
N TYR A 238 4.75 16.63 14.07
CA TYR A 238 5.18 16.81 12.68
C TYR A 238 6.34 17.80 12.52
N ARG A 239 6.49 18.77 13.43
CA ARG A 239 7.64 19.69 13.41
C ARG A 239 8.96 19.00 13.75
N GLN A 240 8.92 17.84 14.39
CA GLN A 240 10.10 17.04 14.72
C GLN A 240 10.40 15.98 13.66
N VAL A 241 9.48 15.75 12.71
CA VAL A 241 9.69 14.81 11.60
C VAL A 241 10.54 15.50 10.55
N MET A 242 11.84 15.22 10.55
CA MET A 242 12.82 15.75 9.60
C MET A 242 14.16 15.01 9.74
N LEU A 243 15.15 15.41 8.93
CA LEU A 243 16.54 15.02 9.07
C LEU A 243 17.25 15.87 10.13
N TYR A 244 18.10 15.23 10.90
CA TYR A 244 18.93 15.82 11.95
C TYR A 244 20.40 15.46 11.72
N SER A 245 21.29 16.36 12.12
CA SER A 245 22.71 16.02 12.27
C SER A 245 22.86 14.94 13.35
N PRO A 246 23.80 13.99 13.21
CA PRO A 246 24.08 13.00 14.24
C PRO A 246 24.39 13.61 15.61
N ASP A 247 25.01 14.79 15.64
CA ASP A 247 25.38 15.49 16.88
C ASP A 247 24.31 16.49 17.36
N ASP A 248 23.12 16.50 16.77
CA ASP A 248 22.06 17.46 17.13
C ASP A 248 21.62 17.27 18.59
N SER A 249 21.71 18.35 19.39
CA SER A 249 21.43 18.33 20.82
C SER A 249 19.98 18.03 21.19
N ARG A 250 19.06 18.11 20.22
CA ARG A 250 17.64 17.76 20.40
C ARG A 250 17.41 16.25 20.47
N ILE A 251 18.38 15.44 20.01
CA ILE A 251 18.31 13.98 20.11
C ILE A 251 18.92 13.56 21.45
N ASP A 252 18.19 12.72 22.18
CA ASP A 252 18.65 12.14 23.44
C ASP A 252 19.99 11.40 23.23
N PRO A 253 21.03 11.68 24.05
CA PRO A 253 22.31 10.98 23.98
C PRO A 253 22.20 9.45 23.96
N GLU A 254 21.27 8.86 24.71
CA GLU A 254 21.06 7.40 24.74
C GLU A 254 20.53 6.88 23.40
N ILE A 255 19.69 7.66 22.70
CA ILE A 255 19.23 7.30 21.36
C ILE A 255 20.40 7.36 20.38
N ARG A 256 21.25 8.40 20.46
CA ARG A 256 22.45 8.50 19.60
C ARG A 256 23.39 7.32 19.81
N GLU A 257 23.61 6.92 21.06
CA GLU A 257 24.45 5.76 21.38
C GLU A 257 23.88 4.48 20.78
N ARG A 258 22.56 4.25 20.86
CA ARG A 258 21.90 3.09 20.24
C ARG A 258 21.91 3.10 18.72
N LEU A 259 21.98 4.28 18.10
CA LEU A 259 22.09 4.44 16.65
C LEU A 259 23.54 4.43 16.15
N ALA A 260 24.52 4.40 17.06
CA ALA A 260 25.93 4.31 16.72
C ALA A 260 26.24 3.00 15.98
N THR A 261 27.41 2.94 15.36
CA THR A 261 27.80 1.88 14.43
C THR A 261 27.55 0.49 15.03
N PRO A 262 26.69 -0.34 14.41
CA PRO A 262 26.42 -1.68 14.90
C PRO A 262 27.67 -2.56 14.83
N GLN A 263 27.85 -3.44 15.80
CA GLN A 263 28.97 -4.38 15.81
C GLN A 263 28.64 -5.58 14.93
N VAL A 264 29.59 -5.96 14.06
CA VAL A 264 29.51 -7.20 13.29
C VAL A 264 30.21 -8.29 14.10
N GLY A 265 29.44 -9.16 14.73
CA GLY A 265 29.91 -10.32 15.49
C GLY A 265 29.61 -11.60 14.72
N ASN A 266 30.59 -12.49 14.54
CA ASN A 266 30.40 -13.78 13.87
C ASN A 266 29.75 -13.71 12.47
N GLY A 267 29.94 -12.60 11.75
CA GLY A 267 29.31 -12.36 10.43
C GLY A 267 27.84 -11.94 10.49
N LEU A 268 27.31 -11.66 11.68
CA LEU A 268 25.95 -11.18 11.93
C LEU A 268 25.98 -9.70 12.34
N PHE A 269 24.94 -8.97 11.94
CA PHE A 269 24.64 -7.65 12.47
C PHE A 269 23.72 -7.83 13.67
N GLU A 270 24.24 -7.64 14.87
CA GLU A 270 23.51 -7.84 16.11
C GLU A 270 23.22 -6.50 16.80
N ILE A 271 22.12 -6.47 17.55
CA ILE A 271 21.73 -5.37 18.43
C ILE A 271 21.45 -5.92 19.82
N ASP A 272 21.88 -5.20 20.84
CA ASP A 272 21.69 -5.53 22.25
C ASP A 272 20.39 -4.96 22.85
#